data_AF-A0A939XL07-F1
#
_entry.id   AF-A0A939XL07-F1
#
_cell.length_a   1.000
_cell.length_b   1.000
_cell.length_c   1.000
_cell.angle_alpha   90.00
_cell.angle_beta   90.00
_cell.angle_gamma   90.00
#
_symmetry.space_group_name_H-M   'P 1'
#
loop_
_entity.id
_entity.type
_entity.pdbx_description
1 polymer ?
#
loop_
_entity_poly.entity_id
_entity_poly.type
_entity_poly.pdbx_seq_one_letter_code
_entity_poly.pdbx_strand_id
1 'polypeptide(L)' 'MKRIIFATGNEGKMREVREILSDLKGFELVSMKEAGIRTDIVEDGT' A
#
# COMPACT_ATOMS: atom_id res chain seq x y z
N MET A 1 -7.94 -1.83 15.12
CA MET A 1 -7.13 -1.04 14.16
C MET A 1 -7.62 -1.38 12.76
N LYS A 2 -7.88 -0.39 11.90
CA LYS A 2 -8.27 -0.68 10.50
C LYS A 2 -7.01 -0.79 9.65
N ARG A 3 -7.00 -1.69 8.67
CA ARG A 3 -5.85 -1.87 7.77
C ARG A 3 -6.15 -1.25 6.42
N ILE A 4 -5.21 -0.47 5.90
CA ILE A 4 -5.25 0.09 4.54
C ILE A 4 -4.17 -0.62 3.75
N ILE A 5 -4.58 -1.32 2.69
CA ILE A 5 -3.65 -1.98 1.78
C ILE A 5 -3.45 -1.07 0.58
N PHE A 6 -2.22 -0.64 0.34
CA PHE A 6 -1.86 0.11 -0.85
C PHE A 6 -1.53 -0.87 -1.98
N ALA A 7 -2.23 -0.71 -3.11
CA ALA A 7 -2.08 -1.50 -4.33
C ALA A 7 -0.78 -1.17 -5.08
N THR A 8 0.36 -1.33 -4.40
CA THR A 8 1.69 -1.08 -4.94
C THR A 8 2.68 -2.10 -4.38
N GLY A 9 3.58 -2.57 -5.23
CA GLY A 9 4.78 -3.31 -4.85
C GLY A 9 6.04 -2.44 -4.76
N ASN A 10 5.94 -1.15 -5.05
CA ASN A 10 7.08 -0.23 -5.08
C ASN A 10 7.39 0.31 -3.66
N GLU A 11 8.56 -0.03 -3.13
CA GLU A 11 9.04 0.39 -1.80
C GLU A 11 9.18 1.91 -1.65
N GLY A 12 9.60 2.60 -2.71
CA GLY A 12 9.71 4.07 -2.73
C GLY A 12 8.36 4.75 -2.54
N LYS A 13 7.35 4.31 -3.32
CA LYS A 13 5.96 4.77 -3.16
C LYS A 13 5.43 4.47 -1.76
N MET A 14 5.73 3.29 -1.21
CA MET A 14 5.32 2.93 0.15
C MET A 14 5.96 3.82 1.21
N ARG A 15 7.24 4.21 1.05
CA ARG A 15 7.90 5.16 1.94
C ARG A 15 7.18 6.51 1.93
N GLU A 16 6.94 7.06 0.75
CA GLU A 16 6.24 8.35 0.58
C GLU A 16 4.84 8.33 1.20
N VAL A 17 4.06 7.26 0.96
CA VAL A 17 2.72 7.10 1.56
C VAL A 17 2.77 7.09 3.08
N ARG A 18 3.73 6.36 3.67
CA ARG A 18 3.91 6.31 5.13
C ARG A 18 4.28 7.67 5.71
N GLU A 19 5.11 8.45 5.00
CA GLU A 19 5.46 9.82 5.40
C GLU A 19 4.24 10.74 5.35
N ILE A 20 3.51 10.75 4.22
CA ILE A 20 2.32 11.59 4.00
C ILE A 20 1.20 11.31 5.02
N LEU A 21 1.01 10.04 5.37
CA LEU A 21 -0.08 9.59 6.24
C LEU A 21 0.36 9.33 7.69
N SER A 22 1.56 9.76 8.07
CA SER A 22 2.16 9.50 9.39
C SER A 22 1.32 10.04 10.56
N ASP A 23 0.59 11.13 10.35
CA ASP A 23 -0.27 11.76 11.37
C ASP A 23 -1.65 11.10 11.50
N LEU A 24 -2.05 10.23 10.55
CA LEU A 24 -3.33 9.55 10.60
C LEU A 24 -3.33 8.43 11.63
N LYS A 25 -4.17 8.56 12.65
CA LYS A 25 -4.33 7.56 13.71
C LYS A 25 -5.40 6.53 13.37
N GLY A 26 -5.24 5.32 13.91
CA GLY A 26 -6.24 4.26 13.81
C GLY A 26 -6.11 3.36 12.58
N PHE A 27 -5.09 3.60 11.75
CA PHE A 27 -4.81 2.83 10.55
C PHE A 27 -3.44 2.16 10.59
N GLU A 28 -3.36 0.95 10.04
CA GLU A 28 -2.14 0.24 9.70
C GLU A 28 -1.94 0.32 8.19
N LEU A 29 -0.83 0.93 7.74
CA LEU A 29 -0.51 1.05 6.32
C LEU A 29 0.31 -0.16 5.88
N VAL A 30 -0.21 -0.92 4.91
CA VAL A 30 0.36 -2.20 4.48
C VAL A 30 0.46 -2.22 2.95
N SER A 31 1.58 -2.69 2.41
CA SER A 31 1.75 -2.93 0.97
C SER A 31 1.04 -4.23 0.55
N MET A 32 0.83 -4.43 -0.76
CA MET A 32 0.34 -5.71 -1.28
C MET A 32 1.21 -6.90 -0.85
N LYS A 33 2.53 -6.71 -0.85
CA LYS A 33 3.51 -7.75 -0.49
C LYS A 33 3.41 -8.14 0.98
N GLU A 34 3.31 -7.16 1.88
CA GLU A 34 3.11 -7.39 3.32
C GLU A 34 1.75 -8.01 3.62
N ALA A 35 0.74 -7.72 2.81
CA ALA A 35 -0.58 -8.37 2.88
C ALA A 35 -0.61 -9.78 2.28
N GLY A 36 0.51 -10.26 1.71
CA GLY A 36 0.59 -11.57 1.07
C GLY A 36 -0.17 -11.67 -0.26
N ILE A 37 -0.59 -10.55 -0.85
CA ILE A 37 -1.32 -10.51 -2.11
C ILE A 37 -0.32 -10.67 -3.25
N ARG A 38 -0.42 -11.81 -3.95
CA ARG A 38 0.33 -12.10 -5.17
C ARG A 38 -0.67 -12.33 -6.29
N THR A 39 -0.73 -11.37 -7.20
CA THR A 39 -1.57 -11.43 -8.40
C THR A 39 -0.78 -10.80 -9.54
N ASP A 40 -0.99 -11.30 -10.75
CA ASP A 40 -0.56 -10.60 -11.95
C ASP A 40 -1.45 -9.37 -12.10
N ILE A 41 -0.83 -8.20 -12.08
CA ILE A 41 -1.52 -6.92 -12.26
C ILE A 41 -1.44 -6.59 -13.75
N VAL A 42 -2.59 -6.48 -14.40
CA VAL A 42 -2.69 -5.96 -15.76
C VAL A 42 -3.02 -4.48 -15.68
N GLU A 43 -2.09 -3.63 -16.13
CA GLU A 43 -2.25 -2.17 -16.20
C GLU A 43 -2.60 -1.78 -17.65
N ASP A 44 -3.78 -2.17 -18.14
CA ASP A 44 -4.16 -2.03 -19.55
C ASP A 44 -4.73 -0.66 -19.93
N GLY A 45 -5.20 0.15 -18.97
CA GLY A 45 -5.58 1.55 -19.16
C GLY A 45 -6.61 1.81 -20.28
N THR A 46 -7.31 0.76 -20.72
CA THR A 46 -8.26 0.76 -21.85
C THR A 46 -9.69 0.87 -21.35
#